data_AF-A0A4V4HF66-F1
#
_entry.id   AF-A0A4V4HF66-F1
#
_cell.length_a   1.000
_cell.length_b   1.000
_cell.length_c   1.000
_cell.angle_alpha   90.00
_cell.angle_beta   90.00
_cell.angle_gamma   90.00
#
_symmetry.space_group_name_H-M   'P 1'
#
loop_
_entity.id
_entity.type
_entity.pdbx_description
1 polymer ?
#
loop_
_entity_poly.entity_id
_entity_poly.type
_entity_poly.pdbx_seq_one_letter_code
_entity_poly.pdbx_strand_id
1 'polypeptide(L)'
;MPRPKLYKTREEKRLADCAKAQRYYSKNADQINTEKRKRRQRATQEAETQGNSSSLLAIHDIHNRFLVLTGNSPINYLDRLYVDYQAWLIQVEPDMPSPLELNKPSLDDLLTDIEKRSEEVLNLFGCGNEYRTAAGVKGTIREFILCIDDFELAHLEGRLSVSYTQKQLRFQDQIVMGKLSRRASSM
;
A
#
# COMPACT_ATOMS: atom_id res chain seq x y z
N MET A 1 -66.81 -18.90 -29.36
CA MET A 1 -67.14 -18.84 -27.93
C MET A 1 -65.95 -18.26 -27.16
N PRO A 2 -66.09 -17.13 -26.45
CA PRO A 2 -65.00 -16.57 -25.65
C PRO A 2 -64.74 -17.42 -24.39
N ARG A 3 -63.47 -17.61 -24.03
CA ARG A 3 -63.09 -18.39 -22.84
C ARG A 3 -63.48 -17.64 -21.56
N PRO A 4 -64.21 -18.27 -20.61
CA PRO A 4 -64.58 -17.63 -19.36
C PRO A 4 -63.36 -17.18 -18.55
N LYS A 5 -63.44 -16.00 -17.93
CA LYS A 5 -62.40 -15.50 -17.02
C LYS A 5 -62.46 -16.26 -15.69
N LEU A 6 -61.30 -16.70 -15.22
CA LEU A 6 -61.14 -17.51 -14.00
C LEU A 6 -61.39 -16.71 -12.71
N TYR A 7 -61.15 -15.39 -12.72
CA TYR A 7 -61.34 -14.48 -11.60
C TYR A 7 -62.31 -13.37 -11.98
N LYS A 8 -63.26 -13.05 -11.11
CA LYS A 8 -64.30 -12.04 -11.33
C LYS A 8 -63.88 -10.68 -10.80
N THR A 9 -63.10 -10.65 -9.72
CA THR A 9 -62.60 -9.42 -9.10
C THR A 9 -61.07 -9.37 -9.06
N ARG A 10 -60.53 -8.14 -8.90
CA ARG A 10 -59.08 -7.93 -8.78
C ARG A 10 -58.52 -8.50 -7.48
N GLU A 11 -59.31 -8.49 -6.41
CA GLU A 11 -58.93 -9.05 -5.11
C GLU A 11 -58.84 -10.57 -5.12
N GLU A 12 -59.78 -11.26 -5.79
CA GLU A 12 -59.73 -12.71 -5.99
C GLU A 12 -58.44 -13.13 -6.70
N LYS A 13 -58.05 -12.38 -7.74
CA LYS A 13 -56.80 -12.62 -8.45
C LYS A 13 -55.59 -12.43 -7.52
N ARG A 14 -55.57 -11.37 -6.71
CA ARG A 14 -54.48 -11.09 -5.76
C ARG A 14 -54.33 -12.21 -4.73
N LEU A 15 -55.44 -12.69 -4.17
CA LEU A 15 -55.44 -13.78 -3.18
C LEU A 15 -54.96 -15.09 -3.80
N ALA A 16 -55.39 -15.41 -5.02
CA ALA A 16 -54.91 -16.59 -5.74
C ALA A 16 -53.40 -16.52 -6.05
N ASP A 17 -52.90 -15.35 -6.46
CA ASP A 17 -51.49 -15.12 -6.71
C ASP A 17 -50.66 -15.20 -5.41
N CYS A 18 -51.15 -14.64 -4.30
CA CYS A 18 -50.53 -14.79 -2.97
C CYS A 18 -50.48 -16.25 -2.52
N ALA A 19 -51.58 -17.00 -2.64
CA ALA A 19 -51.63 -18.41 -2.26
C ALA A 19 -50.69 -19.27 -3.13
N LYS A 20 -50.63 -18.99 -4.43
CA LYS A 20 -49.70 -19.64 -5.36
C LYS A 20 -48.25 -19.33 -5.01
N ALA A 21 -47.92 -18.06 -4.74
CA ALA A 21 -46.58 -17.64 -4.34
C ALA A 21 -46.17 -18.29 -3.00
N GLN A 22 -47.07 -18.37 -2.03
CA GLN A 22 -46.81 -19.01 -0.74
C GLN A 22 -46.54 -20.50 -0.88
N ARG A 23 -47.33 -21.24 -1.68
CA ARG A 23 -47.09 -22.65 -1.99
C ARG A 23 -45.77 -22.88 -2.74
N TYR A 24 -45.44 -21.97 -3.65
CA TYR A 24 -44.17 -22.02 -4.35
C TYR A 24 -42.99 -21.80 -3.38
N TYR A 25 -43.10 -20.81 -2.49
CA TYR A 25 -42.06 -20.53 -1.51
C TYR A 25 -41.88 -21.69 -0.53
N SER A 26 -42.97 -22.25 0.01
CA SER A 26 -42.87 -23.38 0.94
C SER A 26 -42.25 -24.61 0.28
N LYS A 27 -42.58 -24.89 -0.98
CA LYS A 27 -42.01 -26.02 -1.73
C LYS A 27 -40.51 -25.84 -2.05
N ASN A 28 -40.07 -24.61 -2.27
CA ASN A 28 -38.69 -24.31 -2.71
C ASN A 28 -37.86 -23.59 -1.63
N ALA A 29 -38.35 -23.54 -0.38
CA ALA A 29 -37.75 -22.75 0.69
C ALA A 29 -36.27 -23.10 0.89
N ASP A 30 -35.95 -24.38 0.88
CA ASP A 30 -34.58 -24.87 1.07
C ASP A 30 -33.67 -24.48 -0.09
N GLN A 31 -34.14 -24.59 -1.33
CA GLN A 31 -33.35 -24.16 -2.50
C GLN A 31 -33.11 -22.65 -2.48
N ILE A 32 -34.15 -21.85 -2.22
CA ILE A 32 -34.07 -20.38 -2.13
C ILE A 32 -33.08 -19.97 -1.02
N ASN A 33 -33.18 -20.59 0.16
CA ASN A 33 -32.30 -20.31 1.29
C ASN A 33 -30.86 -20.74 1.00
N THR A 34 -30.67 -21.88 0.34
CA THR A 34 -29.34 -22.38 -0.04
C THR A 34 -28.68 -21.47 -1.07
N GLU A 35 -29.43 -21.01 -2.06
CA GLU A 35 -28.92 -20.08 -3.08
C GLU A 35 -28.62 -18.70 -2.49
N LYS A 36 -29.46 -18.23 -1.57
CA LYS A 36 -29.21 -16.99 -0.81
C LYS A 36 -27.95 -17.09 0.05
N ARG A 37 -27.71 -18.24 0.70
CA ARG A 37 -26.46 -18.52 1.45
C ARG A 37 -25.25 -18.55 0.52
N LYS A 38 -25.33 -19.25 -0.62
CA LYS A 38 -24.24 -19.30 -1.63
C LYS A 38 -23.92 -17.92 -2.20
N ARG A 39 -24.93 -17.09 -2.49
CA ARG A 39 -24.72 -15.70 -2.96
C ARG A 39 -24.01 -14.85 -1.91
N ARG A 40 -24.40 -14.98 -0.63
CA ARG A 40 -23.71 -14.29 0.47
C ARG A 40 -22.25 -14.73 0.57
N GLN A 41 -21.98 -16.03 0.54
CA GLN A 41 -20.61 -16.56 0.58
C GLN A 41 -19.75 -16.08 -0.59
N ARG A 42 -20.29 -16.08 -1.82
CA ARG A 42 -19.59 -15.54 -2.99
C ARG A 42 -19.31 -14.06 -2.85
N ALA A 43 -20.28 -13.25 -2.41
CA ALA A 43 -20.07 -11.83 -2.19
C ALA A 43 -19.01 -11.54 -1.12
N THR A 44 -18.96 -12.34 -0.05
CA THR A 44 -17.91 -12.24 0.97
C THR A 44 -16.54 -12.63 0.41
N GLN A 45 -16.44 -13.75 -0.31
CA GLN A 45 -15.19 -14.18 -0.96
C GLN A 45 -14.70 -13.18 -2.02
N GLU A 46 -15.61 -12.64 -2.83
CA GLU A 46 -15.30 -11.62 -3.83
C GLU A 46 -14.79 -10.33 -3.17
N ALA A 47 -15.43 -9.87 -2.10
CA ALA A 47 -15.00 -8.71 -1.33
C ALA A 47 -13.63 -8.92 -0.65
N GLU A 48 -13.39 -10.11 -0.10
CA GLU A 48 -12.09 -10.51 0.46
C GLU A 48 -11.01 -10.54 -0.63
N THR A 49 -11.28 -11.13 -1.79
CA THR A 49 -10.32 -11.22 -2.90
C THR A 49 -10.01 -9.84 -3.52
N GLN A 50 -11.00 -8.96 -3.61
CA GLN A 50 -10.83 -7.57 -4.09
C GLN A 50 -10.08 -6.70 -3.08
N GLY A 51 -10.39 -6.81 -1.78
CA GLY A 51 -9.63 -6.12 -0.73
C GLY A 51 -8.17 -6.57 -0.68
N ASN A 52 -7.94 -7.87 -0.82
CA ASN A 52 -6.63 -8.49 -0.75
C ASN A 52 -5.69 -8.06 -1.90
N SER A 53 -6.19 -8.05 -3.14
CA SER A 53 -5.39 -7.61 -4.28
C SER A 53 -5.08 -6.11 -4.24
N SER A 54 -6.01 -5.29 -3.73
CA SER A 54 -5.84 -3.84 -3.59
C SER A 54 -4.71 -3.45 -2.63
N SER A 55 -4.63 -4.10 -1.45
CA SER A 55 -3.62 -3.74 -0.45
C SER A 55 -2.19 -4.03 -0.90
N LEU A 56 -1.95 -5.14 -1.61
CA LEU A 56 -0.64 -5.46 -2.16
C LEU A 56 -0.24 -4.51 -3.29
N LEU A 57 -1.17 -4.18 -4.19
CA LEU A 57 -0.93 -3.18 -5.24
C LEU A 57 -0.54 -1.82 -4.64
N ALA A 58 -1.18 -1.41 -3.54
CA ALA A 58 -0.82 -0.18 -2.84
C ALA A 58 0.62 -0.20 -2.29
N ILE A 59 1.10 -1.34 -1.77
CA ILE A 59 2.51 -1.49 -1.34
C ILE A 59 3.46 -1.32 -2.53
N HIS A 60 3.12 -1.91 -3.68
CA HIS A 60 3.91 -1.77 -4.90
C HIS A 60 3.93 -0.32 -5.41
N ASP A 61 2.80 0.37 -5.38
CA ASP A 61 2.71 1.78 -5.78
C ASP A 61 3.60 2.66 -4.90
N ILE A 62 3.63 2.41 -3.58
CA ILE A 62 4.52 3.12 -2.66
C ILE A 62 5.99 2.84 -2.98
N HIS A 63 6.35 1.58 -3.23
CA HIS A 63 7.71 1.23 -3.62
C HIS A 63 8.12 1.91 -4.93
N ASN A 64 7.22 1.96 -5.92
CA ASN A 64 7.46 2.63 -7.19
C ASN A 64 7.62 4.14 -7.02
N ARG A 65 6.79 4.78 -6.18
CA ARG A 65 6.96 6.21 -5.84
C ARG A 65 8.33 6.47 -5.21
N PHE A 66 8.78 5.61 -4.31
CA PHE A 66 10.13 5.70 -3.73
C PHE A 66 11.24 5.55 -4.79
N LEU A 67 11.11 4.61 -5.71
CA LEU A 67 12.07 4.45 -6.81
C LEU A 67 12.07 5.66 -7.74
N VAL A 68 10.90 6.22 -8.07
CA VAL A 68 10.80 7.44 -8.89
C VAL A 68 11.48 8.62 -8.21
N LEU A 69 11.23 8.81 -6.91
CA LEU A 69 11.87 9.87 -6.10
C LEU A 69 13.40 9.76 -6.13
N THR A 70 13.91 8.52 -6.07
CA THR A 70 15.35 8.25 -6.06
C THR A 70 15.97 8.07 -7.47
N GLY A 71 15.22 8.30 -8.55
CA GLY A 71 15.72 8.09 -9.91
C GLY A 71 16.12 6.64 -10.21
N ASN A 72 15.40 5.67 -9.63
CA ASN A 72 15.63 4.22 -9.71
C ASN A 72 16.96 3.71 -9.14
N SER A 73 17.70 4.57 -8.42
CA SER A 73 18.94 4.19 -7.75
C SER A 73 19.07 4.99 -6.44
N PRO A 74 18.57 4.45 -5.31
CA PRO A 74 18.68 5.11 -4.01
C PRO A 74 20.11 5.46 -3.62
N ILE A 75 21.09 4.60 -3.96
CA ILE A 75 22.50 4.84 -3.64
C ILE A 75 23.04 6.04 -4.45
N ASN A 76 22.85 6.03 -5.78
CA ASN A 76 23.32 7.13 -6.62
C ASN A 76 22.57 8.44 -6.32
N TYR A 77 21.35 8.35 -5.79
CA TYR A 77 20.63 9.50 -5.29
C TYR A 77 21.29 10.07 -4.04
N LEU A 78 21.65 9.22 -3.05
CA LEU A 78 22.36 9.65 -1.84
C LEU A 78 23.73 10.27 -2.14
N ASP A 79 24.48 9.71 -3.10
CA ASP A 79 25.75 10.31 -3.55
C ASP A 79 25.55 11.71 -4.14
N ARG A 80 24.52 11.90 -4.98
CA ARG A 80 24.20 13.23 -5.54
C ARG A 80 23.74 14.19 -4.44
N LEU A 81 22.87 13.73 -3.55
CA LEU A 81 22.38 14.50 -2.42
C LEU A 81 23.52 14.97 -1.52
N TYR A 82 24.54 14.14 -1.28
CA TYR A 82 25.75 14.53 -0.55
C TYR A 82 26.47 15.70 -1.24
N VAL A 83 26.68 15.62 -2.57
CA VAL A 83 27.35 16.69 -3.33
C VAL A 83 26.54 17.99 -3.26
N ASP A 84 25.23 17.91 -3.47
CA ASP A 84 24.33 19.07 -3.43
C ASP A 84 24.30 19.69 -2.02
N TYR A 85 24.25 18.87 -0.98
CA TYR A 85 24.28 19.32 0.40
C TYR A 85 25.62 19.99 0.76
N GLN A 86 26.75 19.42 0.31
CA GLN A 86 28.06 20.02 0.53
C GLN A 86 28.20 21.37 -0.19
N ALA A 87 27.65 21.50 -1.41
CA ALA A 87 27.64 22.77 -2.13
C ALA A 87 26.78 23.82 -1.41
N TRP A 88 25.60 23.43 -0.91
CA TRP A 88 24.72 24.30 -0.13
C TRP A 88 25.40 24.81 1.15
N LEU A 89 26.12 23.94 1.87
CA LEU A 89 26.89 24.32 3.07
C LEU A 89 28.00 25.34 2.81
N ILE A 90 28.50 25.44 1.57
CA ILE A 90 29.53 26.43 1.18
C ILE A 90 28.87 27.76 0.77
N GLN A 91 27.71 27.70 0.12
CA GLN A 91 27.04 28.87 -0.45
C GLN A 91 26.21 29.67 0.57
N VAL A 92 25.83 29.06 1.71
CA VAL A 92 25.07 29.61 2.85
C VAL A 92 24.29 30.88 2.51
N GLU A 93 23.26 30.73 1.69
CA GLU A 93 22.25 31.77 1.53
C GLU A 93 21.23 31.64 2.68
N PRO A 94 20.96 32.72 3.45
CA PRO A 94 20.18 32.64 4.69
C PRO A 94 18.72 32.18 4.51
N ASP A 95 18.16 32.29 3.30
CA ASP A 95 16.75 32.01 3.03
C ASP A 95 16.52 30.74 2.21
N MET A 96 17.57 30.00 1.83
CA MET A 96 17.44 28.80 1.01
C MET A 96 17.34 27.53 1.87
N PRO A 97 16.25 26.74 1.77
CA PRO A 97 16.11 25.50 2.51
C PRO A 97 17.18 24.50 2.06
N SER A 98 17.65 23.67 3.01
CA SER A 98 18.65 22.66 2.68
C SER A 98 18.08 21.62 1.72
N PRO A 99 18.91 21.01 0.86
CA PRO A 99 18.51 19.87 0.05
C PRO A 99 17.89 18.72 0.87
N LEU A 100 18.27 18.56 2.14
CA LEU A 100 17.71 17.53 3.02
C LEU A 100 16.27 17.89 3.43
N GLU A 101 16.04 19.14 3.85
CA GLU A 101 14.72 19.67 4.21
C GLU A 101 13.72 19.61 3.06
N LEU A 102 14.16 19.85 1.83
CA LEU A 102 13.30 19.78 0.64
C LEU A 102 12.75 18.36 0.40
N ASN A 103 13.47 17.32 0.82
CA ASN A 103 13.10 15.93 0.59
C ASN A 103 12.32 15.30 1.75
N LYS A 104 12.41 15.85 2.97
CA LYS A 104 11.74 15.34 4.18
C LYS A 104 10.23 15.11 3.99
N PRO A 105 9.43 16.08 3.49
CA PRO A 105 7.99 15.89 3.39
C PRO A 105 7.59 14.70 2.52
N SER A 106 8.28 14.51 1.38
CA SER A 106 7.98 13.40 0.47
C SER A 106 8.33 12.04 1.06
N LEU A 107 9.38 11.98 1.89
CA LEU A 107 9.81 10.74 2.56
C LEU A 107 8.90 10.43 3.76
N ASP A 108 8.48 11.43 4.52
CA ASP A 108 7.53 11.28 5.63
C ASP A 108 6.15 10.81 5.13
N ASP A 109 5.69 11.34 3.99
CA ASP A 109 4.46 10.89 3.33
C ASP A 109 4.57 9.42 2.92
N LEU A 110 5.69 9.01 2.30
CA LEU A 110 5.92 7.61 1.93
C LEU A 110 5.98 6.69 3.15
N LEU A 111 6.60 7.14 4.24
CA LEU A 111 6.71 6.37 5.48
C LEU A 111 5.35 6.19 6.14
N THR A 112 4.55 7.25 6.21
CA THR A 112 3.19 7.22 6.77
C THR A 112 2.28 6.31 5.93
N ASP A 113 2.36 6.41 4.61
CA ASP A 113 1.60 5.56 3.68
C ASP A 113 1.97 4.08 3.87
N ILE A 114 3.26 3.74 3.87
CA ILE A 114 3.68 2.33 4.01
C ILE A 114 3.35 1.75 5.38
N GLU A 115 3.37 2.57 6.43
CA GLU A 115 2.97 2.15 7.77
C GLU A 115 1.50 1.75 7.80
N LYS A 116 0.62 2.64 7.35
CA LYS A 116 -0.80 2.37 7.28
C LYS A 116 -1.10 1.13 6.44
N ARG A 117 -0.51 1.01 5.25
CA ARG A 117 -0.72 -0.14 4.37
C ARG A 117 -0.14 -1.43 4.94
N SER A 118 0.99 -1.38 5.64
CA SER A 118 1.57 -2.55 6.30
C SER A 118 0.67 -3.09 7.41
N GLU A 119 -0.01 -2.21 8.14
CA GLU A 119 -1.00 -2.60 9.16
C GLU A 119 -2.26 -3.19 8.52
N GLU A 120 -2.76 -2.60 7.43
CA GLU A 120 -3.86 -3.17 6.65
C GLU A 120 -3.53 -4.58 6.16
N VAL A 121 -2.32 -4.78 5.60
CA VAL A 121 -1.85 -6.11 5.17
C VAL A 121 -1.73 -7.08 6.35
N LEU A 122 -1.21 -6.63 7.50
CA LEU A 122 -1.13 -7.46 8.69
C LEU A 122 -2.52 -7.90 9.18
N ASN A 123 -3.49 -7.01 9.14
CA ASN A 123 -4.87 -7.29 9.56
C ASN A 123 -5.60 -8.23 8.59
N LEU A 124 -5.33 -8.14 7.28
CA LEU A 124 -5.97 -8.96 6.26
C LEU A 124 -5.32 -10.34 6.07
N PHE A 125 -3.99 -10.41 6.13
CA PHE A 125 -3.21 -11.61 5.75
C PHE A 125 -2.40 -12.21 6.91
N GLY A 126 -2.27 -11.51 8.04
CA GLY A 126 -1.38 -11.92 9.13
C GLY A 126 0.11 -11.80 8.75
N CYS A 127 0.97 -12.53 9.45
CA CYS A 127 2.43 -12.48 9.29
C CYS A 127 2.97 -13.30 8.09
N GLY A 128 2.20 -13.35 7.00
CA GLY A 128 2.49 -14.09 5.77
C GLY A 128 3.57 -13.45 4.89
N ASN A 129 3.66 -13.91 3.64
CA ASN A 129 4.62 -13.38 2.68
C ASN A 129 4.30 -11.93 2.30
N GLU A 130 3.02 -11.60 2.23
CA GLU A 130 2.47 -10.29 1.94
C GLU A 130 2.97 -9.25 2.95
N TYR A 131 2.86 -9.58 4.23
CA TYR A 131 3.37 -8.74 5.30
C TYR A 131 4.90 -8.63 5.26
N ARG A 132 5.62 -9.71 4.95
CA ARG A 132 7.09 -9.65 4.80
C ARG A 132 7.50 -8.74 3.65
N THR A 133 6.76 -8.71 2.54
CA THR A 133 7.00 -7.79 1.43
C THR A 133 6.75 -6.35 1.86
N ALA A 134 5.63 -6.06 2.51
CA ALA A 134 5.33 -4.73 3.05
C ALA A 134 6.39 -4.26 4.07
N ALA A 135 6.79 -5.14 4.99
CA ALA A 135 7.83 -4.89 5.98
C ALA A 135 9.21 -4.67 5.32
N GLY A 136 9.51 -5.38 4.23
CA GLY A 136 10.70 -5.19 3.42
C GLY A 136 10.75 -3.80 2.81
N VAL A 137 9.68 -3.38 2.13
CA VAL A 137 9.57 -2.04 1.53
C VAL A 137 9.67 -0.94 2.59
N LYS A 138 8.94 -1.09 3.70
CA LYS A 138 9.01 -0.19 4.86
C LYS A 138 10.43 -0.11 5.42
N GLY A 139 11.10 -1.24 5.56
CA GLY A 139 12.48 -1.32 6.02
C GLY A 139 13.45 -0.60 5.09
N THR A 140 13.30 -0.74 3.77
CA THR A 140 14.12 -0.04 2.77
C THR A 140 13.93 1.48 2.84
N ILE A 141 12.69 1.96 2.91
CA ILE A 141 12.40 3.41 3.02
C ILE A 141 12.98 3.98 4.31
N ARG A 142 12.79 3.29 5.45
CA ARG A 142 13.36 3.71 6.74
C ARG A 142 14.89 3.74 6.71
N GLU A 143 15.53 2.71 6.14
CA GLU A 143 16.99 2.67 6.02
C GLU A 143 17.50 3.82 5.15
N PHE A 144 16.79 4.18 4.09
CA PHE A 144 17.11 5.33 3.25
C PHE A 144 17.03 6.65 4.03
N ILE A 145 15.96 6.86 4.81
CA ILE A 145 15.80 8.05 5.67
C ILE A 145 16.95 8.12 6.68
N LEU A 146 17.29 7.00 7.33
CA LEU A 146 18.42 6.96 8.27
C LEU A 146 19.77 7.29 7.62
N CYS A 147 19.93 7.09 6.31
CA CYS A 147 21.13 7.53 5.59
C CYS A 147 21.15 9.05 5.39
N ILE A 148 19.99 9.68 5.23
CA ILE A 148 19.86 11.14 5.16
C ILE A 148 20.15 11.76 6.53
N ASP A 149 19.58 11.20 7.61
CA ASP A 149 19.83 11.65 8.98
C ASP A 149 21.32 11.55 9.34
N ASP A 150 22.01 10.53 8.83
CA ASP A 150 23.46 10.35 9.00
C ASP A 150 24.27 11.51 8.39
N PHE A 151 23.77 12.15 7.32
CA PHE A 151 24.41 13.34 6.75
C PHE A 151 24.30 14.54 7.69
N GLU A 152 23.11 14.78 8.26
CA GLU A 152 22.89 15.86 9.23
C GLU A 152 23.73 15.63 10.48
N LEU A 153 23.75 14.41 11.01
CA LEU A 153 24.54 14.06 12.18
C LEU A 153 26.05 14.26 11.94
N ALA A 154 26.58 13.71 10.84
CA ALA A 154 27.99 13.87 10.50
C ALA A 154 28.37 15.33 10.24
N HIS A 155 27.44 16.14 9.73
CA HIS A 155 27.63 17.58 9.59
C HIS A 155 27.70 18.30 10.95
N LEU A 156 26.75 18.03 11.85
CA LEU A 156 26.71 18.62 13.19
C LEU A 156 27.96 18.27 14.01
N GLU A 157 28.55 17.09 13.77
CA GLU A 157 29.81 16.65 14.36
C GLU A 157 31.06 17.21 13.66
N GLY A 158 30.89 17.99 12.58
CA GLY A 158 32.00 18.59 11.82
C GLY A 158 32.85 17.59 11.03
N ARG A 159 32.35 16.36 10.81
CA ARG A 159 33.10 15.26 10.18
C ARG A 159 32.56 14.79 8.84
N LEU A 160 31.48 15.39 8.33
CA LEU A 160 30.78 14.97 7.10
C LEU A 160 31.73 14.63 5.93
N SER A 161 32.61 15.55 5.54
CA SER A 161 33.53 15.31 4.41
C SER A 161 34.54 14.20 4.68
N VAL A 162 35.01 14.08 5.92
CA VAL A 162 35.95 13.01 6.33
C VAL A 162 35.24 11.66 6.30
N SER A 163 34.05 11.58 6.87
CA SER A 163 33.23 10.36 6.91
C SER A 163 32.86 9.89 5.50
N TYR A 164 32.49 10.80 4.59
CA TYR A 164 32.23 10.44 3.18
C TYR A 164 33.47 9.87 2.49
N THR A 165 34.61 10.55 2.62
CA THR A 165 35.87 10.14 1.97
C THR A 165 36.38 8.80 2.51
N GLN A 166 36.23 8.57 3.81
CA GLN A 166 36.64 7.34 4.49
C GLN A 166 35.63 6.19 4.36
N LYS A 167 34.53 6.39 3.63
CA LYS A 167 33.45 5.40 3.47
C LYS A 167 32.79 4.99 4.79
N GLN A 168 32.62 5.95 5.69
CA GLN A 168 32.04 5.73 7.02
C GLN A 168 30.58 6.16 7.13
N LEU A 169 30.00 6.73 6.07
CA LEU A 169 28.57 7.05 6.08
C LEU A 169 27.76 5.77 5.90
N ARG A 170 26.58 5.75 6.53
CA ARG A 170 25.72 4.58 6.62
C ARG A 170 25.38 3.97 5.27
N PHE A 171 25.14 4.79 4.25
CA PHE A 171 24.78 4.29 2.91
C PHE A 171 25.94 3.61 2.16
N GLN A 172 27.18 3.79 2.63
CA GLN A 172 28.39 3.19 2.05
C GLN A 172 28.71 1.82 2.67
N ASP A 173 27.97 1.41 3.72
CA ASP A 173 28.02 0.08 4.31
C ASP A 173 27.45 -0.97 3.34
N GLN A 174 28.14 -2.11 3.18
CA GLN A 174 27.72 -3.16 2.24
C GLN A 174 26.35 -3.76 2.54
N ILE A 175 25.99 -3.90 3.81
CA ILE A 175 24.68 -4.42 4.25
C ILE A 175 23.60 -3.43 3.84
N VAL A 176 23.83 -2.14 4.09
CA VAL A 176 22.88 -1.07 3.75
C VAL A 176 22.73 -0.94 2.24
N MET A 177 23.84 -0.91 1.50
CA MET A 177 23.83 -0.94 0.03
C MET A 177 23.04 -2.14 -0.50
N GLY A 178 23.22 -3.31 0.11
CA GLY A 178 22.47 -4.52 -0.22
C GLY A 178 20.97 -4.43 0.08
N LYS A 179 20.53 -3.64 1.07
CA LYS A 179 19.10 -3.38 1.33
C LYS A 179 18.52 -2.38 0.33
N LEU A 180 19.26 -1.30 0.03
CA LEU A 180 18.82 -0.23 -0.87
C LEU A 180 18.85 -0.65 -2.35
N SER A 181 19.74 -1.58 -2.72
CA SER A 181 19.86 -2.11 -4.08
C SER A 181 18.92 -3.26 -4.38
N ARG A 182 18.25 -3.82 -3.36
CA ARG A 182 17.19 -4.78 -3.61
C ARG A 182 16.06 -4.05 -4.33
N ARG A 183 16.02 -4.22 -5.65
CA ARG A 183 14.73 -4.21 -6.35
C ARG A 183 13.83 -5.17 -5.55
N ALA A 184 12.56 -4.82 -5.39
CA ALA A 184 11.55 -5.81 -5.04
C ALA A 184 11.60 -6.89 -6.15
N SER A 185 12.51 -7.86 -6.00
CA SER A 185 12.83 -8.83 -7.02
C SER A 185 11.61 -9.71 -7.17
N SER A 186 10.90 -9.52 -8.29
CA SER A 186 10.00 -10.50 -8.90
C SER A 186 9.18 -11.31 -7.89
N MET A 187 8.09 -10.72 -7.40
CA MET A 187 6.94 -11.47 -6.89
C MET A 187 5.79 -11.31 -7.89
#